data_AF-A0A1M3E5E5-F1
#
_entry.id   AF-A0A1M3E5E5-F1
#
_cell.length_a   1.000
_cell.length_b   1.000
_cell.length_c   1.000
_cell.angle_alpha   90.00
_cell.angle_beta   90.00
_cell.angle_gamma   90.00
#
_symmetry.space_group_name_H-M   'P 1'
#
loop_
_entity.id
_entity.type
_entity.pdbx_description
1 polymer ?
#
loop_
_entity_poly.entity_id
_entity_poly.type
_entity_poly.pdbx_seq_one_letter_code
_entity_poly.pdbx_strand_id
1 'polypeptide(L)'
;MKNFQIVIILFLAVFATACTENKTPRSSGDTGSMNHSTGKTAGADYQKGDVVPHDEVCMVNNAFMGKKQIEVVHNGKKYYGCCEMCEKRIPKEEAVRMAVDPVSKNQVDKAAAVIAITGDKGEVTYFENEANYKAFLKQ
;
A
#
# COMPACT_ATOMS: atom_id res chain seq x y z
N MET A 1 36.98 32.93 -24.62
CA MET A 1 38.19 32.18 -25.01
C MET A 1 37.87 30.70 -25.00
N LYS A 2 38.00 30.06 -26.17
CA LYS A 2 38.42 28.65 -26.40
C LYS A 2 37.66 27.54 -25.65
N ASN A 3 36.60 26.96 -26.24
CA ASN A 3 36.58 25.82 -27.19
C ASN A 3 36.93 24.45 -26.55
N PHE A 4 35.92 23.73 -26.05
CA PHE A 4 36.11 22.30 -25.77
C PHE A 4 35.69 21.50 -27.00
N GLN A 5 36.71 21.01 -27.68
CA GLN A 5 36.64 20.23 -28.92
C GLN A 5 35.96 18.88 -28.69
N ILE A 6 35.16 18.53 -29.69
CA ILE A 6 34.60 17.22 -29.97
C ILE A 6 35.75 16.25 -30.25
N VAL A 7 35.80 15.11 -29.55
CA VAL A 7 36.64 13.97 -29.95
C VAL A 7 35.72 12.80 -30.26
N ILE A 8 35.48 12.61 -31.56
CA ILE A 8 34.88 11.43 -32.16
C ILE A 8 35.95 10.33 -32.12
N ILE A 9 35.71 9.25 -31.38
CA ILE A 9 36.46 8.00 -31.52
C ILE A 9 35.47 6.95 -32.03
N LEU A 10 35.65 6.58 -33.29
CA LEU A 10 34.82 5.65 -34.03
C LEU A 10 35.78 4.67 -34.71
N PHE A 11 35.90 3.43 -34.22
CA PHE A 11 36.38 2.24 -34.94
C PHE A 11 36.03 1.02 -34.05
N LEU A 12 34.95 0.29 -34.33
CA LEU A 12 34.90 -0.92 -35.19
C LEU A 12 35.71 -2.11 -34.61
N ALA A 13 35.28 -3.36 -34.54
CA ALA A 13 34.00 -4.07 -34.41
C ALA A 13 34.37 -5.58 -34.29
N VAL A 14 33.44 -6.36 -33.74
CA VAL A 14 33.21 -7.82 -33.95
C VAL A 14 34.01 -8.86 -33.15
N PHE A 15 33.26 -9.93 -32.83
CA PHE A 15 33.59 -11.31 -32.41
C PHE A 15 33.63 -11.57 -30.90
N ALA A 16 32.98 -12.58 -30.32
CA ALA A 16 32.03 -13.60 -30.79
C ALA A 16 31.29 -14.18 -29.56
N THR A 17 30.15 -14.79 -29.82
CA THR A 17 29.24 -15.50 -28.90
C THR A 17 29.90 -16.60 -28.06
N ALA A 18 29.54 -16.69 -26.78
CA ALA A 18 29.43 -17.95 -26.05
C ALA A 18 28.43 -17.82 -24.87
N CYS A 19 27.18 -18.22 -25.11
CA CYS A 19 26.26 -18.55 -24.01
C CYS A 19 26.71 -19.89 -23.42
N THR A 20 27.21 -19.90 -22.18
CA THR A 20 27.31 -21.14 -21.41
C THR A 20 26.04 -21.30 -20.58
N GLU A 21 25.21 -22.23 -21.01
CA GLU A 21 24.01 -22.70 -20.33
C GLU A 21 24.44 -23.64 -19.19
N ASN A 22 24.63 -23.11 -17.98
CA ASN A 22 24.87 -23.95 -16.80
C ASN A 22 23.53 -24.50 -16.29
N LYS A 23 23.14 -25.66 -16.82
CA LYS A 23 22.18 -26.55 -16.16
C LYS A 23 22.84 -27.22 -14.97
N THR A 24 22.36 -26.93 -13.76
CA THR A 24 22.55 -27.77 -12.57
C THR A 24 21.18 -28.34 -12.14
N PRO A 25 21.16 -29.54 -11.54
CA PRO A 25 20.09 -30.52 -11.72
C PRO A 25 18.89 -30.30 -10.79
N ARG A 26 17.72 -30.70 -11.30
CA ARG A 26 16.52 -30.99 -10.51
C ARG A 26 16.77 -32.19 -9.59
N SER A 27 16.52 -32.00 -8.30
CA SER A 27 16.02 -33.02 -7.38
C SER A 27 14.93 -32.30 -6.57
N SER A 28 13.65 -32.39 -6.92
CA SER A 28 12.73 -33.45 -6.49
C SER A 28 12.85 -33.76 -5.01
N GLY A 29 11.87 -33.28 -4.23
CA GLY A 29 11.56 -33.79 -2.90
C GLY A 29 11.58 -32.75 -1.78
N ASP A 30 10.66 -31.78 -1.78
CA ASP A 30 9.78 -31.64 -0.62
C ASP A 30 8.51 -30.90 -1.04
N THR A 31 7.40 -31.63 -1.05
CA THR A 31 6.04 -31.13 -1.21
C THR A 31 5.63 -30.36 0.06
N GLY A 32 6.25 -29.21 0.27
CA GLY A 32 5.70 -28.17 1.13
C GLY A 32 4.59 -27.46 0.37
N SER A 33 3.39 -28.03 0.41
CA SER A 33 2.16 -27.38 -0.03
C SER A 33 2.07 -26.00 0.61
N MET A 34 2.47 -24.95 -0.13
CA MET A 34 1.97 -23.62 0.13
C MET A 34 0.52 -23.64 -0.33
N ASN A 35 -0.32 -24.25 0.51
CA ASN A 35 -1.69 -23.86 0.64
C ASN A 35 -1.63 -22.35 0.84
N HIS A 36 -1.92 -21.63 -0.25
CA HIS A 36 -2.61 -20.36 -0.19
C HIS A 36 -3.87 -20.66 0.61
N SER A 37 -3.70 -20.66 1.92
CA SER A 37 -4.76 -20.73 2.88
C SER A 37 -5.50 -19.43 2.61
N THR A 38 -6.55 -19.57 1.81
CA THR A 38 -7.85 -19.00 2.10
C THR A 38 -8.14 -19.27 3.58
N GLY A 39 -7.47 -18.49 4.43
CA GLY A 39 -7.86 -18.25 5.79
C GLY A 39 -9.15 -17.49 5.70
N LYS A 40 -10.23 -18.24 5.49
CA LYS A 40 -11.59 -17.84 5.73
C LYS A 40 -11.71 -17.58 7.23
N THR A 41 -11.15 -16.46 7.67
CA THR A 41 -11.61 -15.80 8.88
C THR A 41 -13.08 -15.49 8.61
N ALA A 42 -13.97 -15.89 9.50
CA ALA A 42 -15.38 -15.53 9.46
C ALA A 42 -15.49 -14.01 9.68
N GLY A 43 -15.19 -13.24 8.63
CA GLY A 43 -15.31 -11.80 8.54
C GLY A 43 -16.19 -11.48 7.34
N ALA A 44 -16.97 -10.41 7.43
CA ALA A 44 -17.82 -9.96 6.34
C ALA A 44 -17.00 -9.83 5.04
N ASP A 45 -17.61 -10.19 3.91
CA ASP A 45 -16.98 -10.14 2.59
C ASP A 45 -17.01 -8.69 2.08
N TYR A 46 -16.07 -7.87 2.55
CA TYR A 46 -15.99 -6.44 2.21
C TYR A 46 -15.62 -6.22 0.75
N GLN A 47 -16.34 -5.34 0.07
CA GLN A 47 -16.17 -4.98 -1.33
C GLN A 47 -15.87 -3.50 -1.51
N LYS A 48 -15.45 -3.13 -2.73
CA LYS A 48 -15.34 -1.73 -3.13
C LYS A 48 -16.66 -1.00 -2.90
N GLY A 49 -16.57 0.15 -2.24
CA GLY A 49 -17.70 0.93 -1.77
C GLY A 49 -17.95 0.77 -0.29
N ASP A 50 -17.57 -0.34 0.36
CA ASP A 50 -17.93 -0.57 1.76
C ASP A 50 -17.19 0.37 2.72
N VAL A 51 -17.92 0.84 3.74
CA VAL A 51 -17.34 1.49 4.91
C VAL A 51 -16.77 0.41 5.83
N VAL A 52 -15.52 0.57 6.25
CA VAL A 52 -14.76 -0.45 6.98
C VAL A 52 -14.39 0.00 8.40
N PRO A 53 -14.23 -0.93 9.36
CA PRO A 53 -13.75 -0.62 10.70
C PRO A 53 -12.33 -0.04 10.69
N HIS A 54 -12.06 0.92 11.58
CA HIS A 54 -10.73 1.54 11.68
C HIS A 54 -9.65 0.53 12.09
N ASP A 55 -9.98 -0.40 12.98
CA ASP A 55 -9.03 -1.40 13.49
C ASP A 55 -8.69 -2.47 12.45
N GLU A 56 -9.32 -2.46 11.28
CA GLU A 56 -8.99 -3.34 10.15
C GLU A 56 -8.24 -2.64 9.02
N VAL A 57 -7.81 -1.40 9.22
CA VAL A 57 -7.14 -0.57 8.22
C VAL A 57 -5.70 -0.28 8.62
N CYS A 58 -4.78 -0.41 7.68
CA CYS A 58 -3.45 0.17 7.82
C CYS A 58 -3.49 1.64 7.39
N MET A 59 -3.50 2.56 8.35
CA MET A 59 -3.59 3.99 8.08
C MET A 59 -2.34 4.55 7.40
N VAL A 60 -1.19 3.90 7.58
CA VAL A 60 0.08 4.29 6.94
C VAL A 60 0.07 3.98 5.44
N ASN A 61 -0.51 2.84 5.05
CA ASN A 61 -0.53 2.38 3.67
C ASN A 61 -1.84 2.69 2.95
N ASN A 62 -2.84 3.22 3.66
CA ASN A 62 -4.20 3.44 3.15
C ASN A 62 -4.80 2.17 2.53
N ALA A 63 -4.70 1.06 3.27
CA ALA A 63 -5.17 -0.24 2.81
C ALA A 63 -6.04 -0.92 3.85
N PHE A 64 -7.14 -1.51 3.40
CA PHE A 64 -7.94 -2.45 4.17
C PHE A 64 -7.21 -3.78 4.30
N MET A 65 -7.16 -4.32 5.52
CA MET A 65 -6.34 -5.48 5.86
C MET A 65 -7.18 -6.72 6.18
N GLY A 66 -8.49 -6.58 6.39
CA GLY A 66 -9.43 -7.68 6.66
C GLY A 66 -9.21 -8.42 7.98
N LYS A 67 -8.48 -7.79 8.92
CA LYS A 67 -8.20 -8.33 10.25
C LYS A 67 -7.80 -7.20 11.19
N LYS A 68 -7.81 -7.43 12.50
CA LYS A 68 -7.34 -6.44 13.47
C LYS A 68 -5.86 -6.08 13.27
N GLN A 69 -5.58 -4.79 13.32
CA GLN A 69 -4.27 -4.17 13.18
C GLN A 69 -3.71 -3.72 14.54
N ILE A 70 -2.46 -3.25 14.55
CA ILE A 70 -1.79 -2.78 15.75
C ILE A 70 -2.34 -1.38 16.11
N GLU A 71 -2.98 -1.26 17.27
CA GLU A 71 -3.46 0.01 17.80
C GLU A 71 -2.28 0.87 18.29
N VAL A 72 -2.27 2.14 17.89
CA VAL A 72 -1.30 3.13 18.34
C VAL A 72 -2.03 4.37 18.82
N VAL A 73 -1.86 4.69 20.10
CA VAL A 73 -2.44 5.90 20.70
C VAL A 73 -1.49 7.07 20.51
N HIS A 74 -1.98 8.15 19.91
CA HIS A 74 -1.25 9.41 19.75
C HIS A 74 -2.18 10.59 20.04
N ASN A 75 -1.79 11.46 20.97
CA ASN A 75 -2.60 12.60 21.43
C ASN A 75 -4.06 12.23 21.81
N GLY A 76 -4.23 11.09 22.47
CA GLY A 76 -5.54 10.57 22.90
C GLY A 76 -6.41 9.97 21.78
N LYS A 77 -5.92 9.94 20.54
CA LYS A 77 -6.60 9.33 19.38
C LYS A 77 -5.98 7.98 19.03
N LYS A 78 -6.78 7.09 18.46
CA LYS A 78 -6.38 5.73 18.06
C LYS A 78 -6.13 5.66 16.55
N TYR A 79 -4.95 5.16 16.19
CA TYR A 79 -4.54 4.90 14.82
C TYR A 79 -4.12 3.44 14.68
N TYR A 80 -4.04 2.95 13.44
CA TYR A 80 -3.81 1.53 13.19
C TYR A 80 -2.76 1.30 12.11
N GLY A 81 -1.83 0.38 12.38
CA GLY A 81 -0.74 0.01 11.48
C GLY A 81 -0.62 -1.51 11.32
N CYS A 82 -0.18 -1.97 10.14
CA CYS A 82 -0.11 -3.41 9.84
C CYS A 82 1.20 -4.09 10.23
N CYS A 83 2.20 -3.34 10.68
CA CYS A 83 3.49 -3.88 11.11
C CYS A 83 4.22 -2.89 12.04
N GLU A 84 5.31 -3.36 12.66
CA GLU A 84 6.15 -2.57 13.58
C GLU A 84 6.64 -1.25 12.94
N MET A 85 6.95 -1.26 11.64
CA MET A 85 7.34 -0.03 10.94
C MET A 85 6.18 0.96 10.85
N CYS A 86 4.95 0.50 10.62
CA CYS A 86 3.78 1.39 10.62
C CYS A 86 3.52 1.96 12.01
N GLU A 87 3.62 1.11 13.05
CA GLU A 87 3.49 1.54 14.44
C GLU A 87 4.49 2.64 14.80
N LYS A 88 5.77 2.48 14.41
CA LYS A 88 6.83 3.48 14.66
C LYS A 88 6.64 4.79 13.92
N ARG A 89 6.00 4.76 12.75
CA ARG A 89 5.76 5.96 11.92
C ARG A 89 4.58 6.78 12.43
N ILE A 90 3.51 6.12 12.89
CA ILE A 90 2.29 6.78 13.37
C ILE A 90 2.54 7.93 14.35
N PRO A 91 3.37 7.82 15.41
CA PRO A 91 3.58 8.92 16.34
C PRO A 91 4.53 10.01 15.80
N LYS A 92 5.33 9.71 14.77
CA LYS A 92 6.39 10.59 14.25
C LYS A 92 5.97 11.40 13.03
N GLU A 93 5.17 10.80 12.16
CA GLU A 93 4.83 11.37 10.86
C GLU A 93 3.37 11.81 10.83
N GLU A 94 3.12 13.12 10.87
CA GLU A 94 1.74 13.63 10.77
C GLU A 94 1.05 13.22 9.47
N ALA A 95 1.80 13.15 8.37
CA ALA A 95 1.29 12.74 7.06
C ALA A 95 0.66 11.34 7.05
N VAL A 96 1.05 10.44 7.97
CA VAL A 96 0.40 9.12 8.04
C VAL A 96 -0.90 9.13 8.85
N ARG A 97 -1.12 10.17 9.67
CA ARG A 97 -2.33 10.39 10.48
C ARG A 97 -3.36 11.26 9.78
N MET A 98 -2.97 12.01 8.75
CA MET A 98 -3.85 12.93 8.02
C MET A 98 -4.15 12.42 6.61
N ALA A 99 -5.33 12.77 6.10
CA ALA A 99 -5.75 12.55 4.73
C ALA A 99 -6.45 13.81 4.18
N VAL A 100 -6.79 13.81 2.88
CA VAL A 100 -7.62 14.84 2.25
C VAL A 100 -8.94 14.20 1.83
N ASP A 101 -10.05 14.78 2.26
CA ASP A 101 -11.38 14.34 1.81
C ASP A 101 -11.54 14.67 0.31
N PRO A 102 -11.87 13.68 -0.54
CA PRO A 102 -11.96 13.90 -1.98
C PRO A 102 -13.14 14.80 -2.40
N VAL A 103 -14.14 15.01 -1.54
CA VAL A 103 -15.31 15.85 -1.78
C VAL A 103 -15.11 17.26 -1.24
N SER A 104 -14.86 17.41 0.06
CA SER A 104 -14.70 18.75 0.67
C SER A 104 -13.34 19.39 0.42
N LYS A 105 -12.33 18.59 0.06
CA LYS A 105 -10.90 18.98 -0.06
C LYS A 105 -10.26 19.43 1.26
N ASN A 106 -10.97 19.25 2.39
CA ASN A 106 -10.43 19.54 3.70
C ASN A 106 -9.45 18.46 4.14
N GLN A 107 -8.49 18.86 4.98
CA GLN A 107 -7.63 17.92 5.68
C GLN A 107 -8.42 17.25 6.80
N VAL A 108 -8.35 15.93 6.90
CA VAL A 108 -9.07 15.12 7.88
C VAL A 108 -8.11 14.24 8.69
N ASP A 109 -8.39 14.11 9.97
CA ASP A 109 -7.69 13.18 10.85
C ASP A 109 -8.24 11.77 10.63
N LYS A 110 -7.38 10.83 10.24
CA LYS A 110 -7.77 9.45 9.94
C LYS A 110 -8.39 8.72 11.13
N ALA A 111 -8.08 9.13 12.36
CA ALA A 111 -8.70 8.54 13.55
C ALA A 111 -10.19 8.88 13.71
N ALA A 112 -10.67 9.95 13.05
CA ALA A 112 -12.05 10.42 13.14
C ALA A 112 -12.82 10.35 11.81
N ALA A 113 -12.14 10.03 10.71
CA ALA A 113 -12.73 9.99 9.38
C ALA A 113 -13.60 8.75 9.15
N VAL A 114 -14.59 8.86 8.26
CA VAL A 114 -15.24 7.70 7.64
C VAL A 114 -14.25 7.07 6.67
N ILE A 115 -14.04 5.74 6.76
CA ILE A 115 -13.09 5.01 5.92
C ILE A 115 -13.85 4.07 5.00
N ALA A 116 -13.66 4.18 3.69
CA ALA A 116 -14.28 3.27 2.73
C ALA A 116 -13.27 2.70 1.73
N ILE A 117 -13.51 1.48 1.28
CA ILE A 117 -12.74 0.86 0.20
C ILE A 117 -13.13 1.54 -1.12
N THR A 118 -12.15 2.14 -1.80
CA THR A 118 -12.38 2.85 -3.07
C THR A 118 -11.50 2.35 -4.19
N GLY A 119 -10.40 1.65 -3.88
CA GLY A 119 -9.56 0.98 -4.87
C GLY A 119 -9.97 -0.47 -5.10
N ASP A 120 -9.57 -1.00 -6.26
CA ASP A 120 -9.92 -2.36 -6.68
C ASP A 120 -9.13 -3.44 -5.92
N LYS A 121 -8.11 -3.06 -5.15
CA LYS A 121 -7.25 -3.98 -4.37
C LYS A 121 -7.33 -3.74 -2.87
N GLY A 122 -8.41 -3.10 -2.41
CA GLY A 122 -8.61 -2.80 -0.99
C GLY A 122 -7.98 -1.49 -0.53
N GLU A 123 -7.56 -0.61 -1.44
CA GLU A 123 -7.16 0.75 -1.08
C GLU A 123 -8.34 1.51 -0.49
N VAL A 124 -8.10 2.25 0.59
CA VAL A 124 -9.14 3.02 1.28
C VAL A 124 -8.98 4.52 1.08
N THR A 125 -10.11 5.21 1.11
CA THR A 125 -10.19 6.67 1.16
C THR A 125 -10.86 7.13 2.45
N TYR A 126 -10.51 8.33 2.90
CA TYR A 126 -10.97 8.93 4.15
C TYR A 126 -11.88 10.12 3.84
N PHE A 127 -13.01 10.19 4.55
CA PHE A 127 -14.00 11.24 4.39
C PHE A 127 -14.25 11.92 5.73
N GLU A 128 -14.44 13.23 5.70
CA GLU A 128 -14.75 14.08 6.83
C GLU A 128 -16.05 13.65 7.53
N ASN A 129 -17.01 13.15 6.75
CA ASN A 129 -18.32 12.71 7.24
C ASN A 129 -19.02 11.78 6.22
N GLU A 130 -20.13 11.17 6.66
CA GLU A 130 -20.95 10.29 5.81
C GLU A 130 -21.55 10.99 4.58
N ALA A 131 -21.86 12.28 4.67
CA ALA A 131 -22.46 13.01 3.56
C ALA A 131 -21.48 13.14 2.39
N ASN A 132 -20.20 13.40 2.69
CA ASN A 132 -19.12 13.44 1.70
C ASN A 132 -18.90 12.06 1.07
N TYR A 133 -18.84 10.99 1.87
CA TYR A 133 -18.77 9.63 1.33
C TYR A 133 -19.97 9.31 0.40
N LYS A 134 -21.20 9.63 0.81
CA LYS A 134 -22.40 9.43 -0.04
C LYS A 134 -22.38 10.27 -1.31
N ALA A 135 -21.80 11.47 -1.27
CA ALA A 135 -21.61 12.32 -2.44
C ALA A 135 -20.55 11.75 -3.39
N PHE A 136 -19.46 11.18 -2.85
CA PHE A 136 -18.42 10.51 -3.62
C PHE A 136 -18.96 9.33 -4.43
N LEU A 137 -19.86 8.52 -3.86
CA LEU A 137 -20.47 7.38 -4.56
C LEU A 137 -21.37 7.75 -5.76
N LYS A 138 -21.75 9.02 -5.91
CA LYS A 138 -22.62 9.50 -6.99
C LYS A 138 -21.85 10.07 -8.19
N GLN A 139 -20.53 10.12 -8.11
CA GLN A 139 -19.65 10.67 -9.15
C GLN A 139 -19.44 9.70 -10.31
#